data_AF-A0A371DEY3-F1
#
_entry.id   AF-A0A371DEY3-F1
#
_cell.length_a   1.000
_cell.length_b   1.000
_cell.length_c   1.000
_cell.angle_alpha   90.00
_cell.angle_beta   90.00
_cell.angle_gamma   90.00
#
_symmetry.space_group_name_H-M   'P 1'
#
loop_
_entity.id
_entity.type
_entity.pdbx_description
1 polymer ?
#
loop_
_entity_poly.entity_id
_entity_poly.type
_entity_poly.pdbx_seq_one_letter_code
_entity_poly.pdbx_strand_id
1 'polypeptide(L)'
;MTAPPLASLRQPRLSCSSTTTHTGSSEGRNTKSAHRKENQFVYRNGAKLHAYDRDKAPYPSSFDRPSVDLQCLDNALMLYSKGSTSFLGFDAKTAPKRCLDLGCGLGLWVISSAKAWPETTFVGVDMVNIQVPHSALDPDIADRIEWAHTNILRNKLPYDDEEFDFVHVSSLALGIPENKWHSLFEEIRRVMKPGAVIEMVEEDAIFPILPRWYTDPLRAHSRGISTTGLGQRLSFPYVPDTAHLTHEHEMLEDLFNDVWSNRFINPTPTSMLPGYFGAFFERVLSPPISAWLSPPFAPFAPIPGVHDSVPSPLSQSMSFPSNDHLSSHSLGSGGHLLSTQAVDQSADSLMTSPSTTLRTSVEGDISPSPSVTSLQLEVANVMALARRDSVQLENASTISLKSHAGSYSSGGSGSSKTGKRPSVMLLQSPDESSSMGGEKAAAMIPVDSLQAQEEHSQYMHLYRSVMWVMSVKEAMWDELLVRVNQKDPRLRRYGWTDEDYNEQASRAKFDFAVELYQSDMRGRISLWNCAVQNGWDMPPRDAPSKAEVFEEMQLRREIMEAQRLADTGESEPPCRRFRILIGHKET
;
A
#
# COMPACT_ATOMS: atom_id res chain seq x y z
N MET A 1 -22.78 20.92 77.55
CA MET A 1 -22.47 19.58 78.08
C MET A 1 -23.12 18.55 77.15
N THR A 2 -22.49 17.38 77.05
CA THR A 2 -22.85 16.15 76.31
C THR A 2 -22.69 16.15 74.77
N ALA A 3 -21.62 15.51 74.30
CA ALA A 3 -21.48 14.91 72.98
C ALA A 3 -22.35 13.63 72.87
N PRO A 4 -22.78 13.20 71.67
CA PRO A 4 -22.17 12.05 70.96
C PRO A 4 -22.37 12.09 69.41
N PRO A 5 -22.21 11.00 68.61
CA PRO A 5 -21.07 10.09 68.41
C PRO A 5 -20.65 9.92 66.92
N LEU A 6 -19.53 9.21 66.70
CA LEU A 6 -18.98 8.74 65.42
C LEU A 6 -19.85 7.68 64.72
N ALA A 7 -19.96 7.77 63.38
CA ALA A 7 -20.33 6.67 62.49
C ALA A 7 -19.55 6.77 61.16
N SER A 8 -18.97 5.64 60.74
CA SER A 8 -18.08 5.47 59.59
C SER A 8 -18.81 5.08 58.30
N LEU A 9 -18.32 5.65 57.20
CA LEU A 9 -18.18 5.10 55.83
C LEU A 9 -19.39 4.45 55.13
N ARG A 10 -19.96 5.20 54.18
CA ARG A 10 -20.28 4.73 52.82
C ARG A 10 -20.02 5.87 51.82
N GLN A 11 -19.14 5.65 50.86
CA GLN A 11 -18.86 6.57 49.74
C GLN A 11 -20.05 6.63 48.77
N PRO A 12 -20.46 7.83 48.32
CA PRO A 12 -21.13 8.01 47.05
C PRO A 12 -20.20 8.65 46.01
N ARG A 13 -20.50 8.29 44.77
CA ARG A 13 -19.89 8.69 43.49
C ARG A 13 -19.63 10.19 43.40
N LEU A 14 -18.47 10.57 42.86
CA LEU A 14 -18.18 11.92 42.42
C LEU A 14 -18.19 12.00 40.90
N SER A 15 -19.16 12.76 40.40
CA SER A 15 -19.12 13.43 39.11
C SER A 15 -18.31 14.73 39.22
N CYS A 16 -18.06 15.30 38.04
CA CYS A 16 -17.70 16.70 37.74
C CYS A 16 -16.20 17.01 37.58
N SER A 17 -15.86 17.32 36.32
CA SER A 17 -15.36 18.61 35.83
C SER A 17 -14.56 19.47 36.82
N SER A 18 -13.34 19.85 36.44
CA SER A 18 -12.68 21.03 36.99
C SER A 18 -11.77 21.70 35.96
N THR A 19 -12.19 22.91 35.59
CA THR A 19 -11.39 24.04 35.13
C THR A 19 -10.25 24.34 36.11
N THR A 20 -9.07 24.74 35.61
CA THR A 20 -8.00 25.27 36.47
C THR A 20 -7.44 26.57 35.88
N THR A 21 -7.52 27.61 36.71
CA THR A 21 -6.99 28.96 36.56
C THR A 21 -5.48 29.04 36.80
N HIS A 22 -4.83 30.00 36.12
CA HIS A 22 -3.42 30.37 36.20
C HIS A 22 -3.02 31.13 37.47
N THR A 23 -1.79 30.91 37.94
CA THR A 23 -0.92 31.90 38.64
C THR A 23 0.55 31.68 38.21
N GLY A 24 1.29 32.77 37.88
CA GLY A 24 2.69 32.79 37.37
C GLY A 24 3.77 32.43 38.43
N SER A 25 5.08 32.30 38.14
CA SER A 25 5.96 33.00 37.19
C SER A 25 7.30 32.29 36.87
N SER A 26 7.86 32.64 35.68
CA SER A 26 9.26 32.73 35.20
C SER A 26 10.16 31.51 34.86
N GLU A 27 10.55 31.48 33.55
CA GLU A 27 11.78 30.97 32.88
C GLU A 27 12.06 29.45 32.87
N GLY A 28 12.36 28.74 31.77
CA GLY A 28 12.55 29.01 30.34
C GLY A 28 13.04 27.72 29.63
N ARG A 29 12.70 27.57 28.34
CA ARG A 29 13.18 26.58 27.33
C ARG A 29 12.53 25.17 27.25
N ASN A 30 11.94 24.92 26.07
CA ASN A 30 11.77 23.64 25.35
C ASN A 30 11.06 22.45 26.03
N THR A 31 9.77 22.59 26.34
CA THR A 31 8.91 21.44 26.70
C THR A 31 7.60 21.32 25.91
N LYS A 32 7.23 22.31 25.08
CA LYS A 32 5.95 22.29 24.34
C LYS A 32 5.88 21.31 23.15
N SER A 33 7.03 20.85 22.63
CA SER A 33 7.07 19.93 21.48
C SER A 33 6.85 18.46 21.88
N ALA A 34 7.33 18.05 23.06
CA ALA A 34 7.26 16.67 23.51
C ALA A 34 5.83 16.22 23.91
N HIS A 35 5.06 17.08 24.58
CA HIS A 35 3.68 16.75 25.01
C HIS A 35 2.62 16.77 23.90
N ARG A 36 2.97 17.21 22.67
CA ARG A 36 2.02 17.19 21.54
C ARG A 36 2.01 15.84 20.80
N LYS A 37 3.04 15.01 21.01
CA LYS A 37 3.20 13.68 20.35
C LYS A 37 2.24 12.62 20.88
N GLU A 38 1.85 12.67 22.16
CA GLU A 38 1.01 11.63 22.78
C GLU A 38 -0.48 11.72 22.43
N ASN A 39 -0.99 12.87 21.96
CA ASN A 39 -2.43 13.08 21.73
C ASN A 39 -2.89 12.88 20.27
N GLN A 40 -2.04 12.35 19.38
CA GLN A 40 -2.37 12.19 17.96
C GLN A 40 -2.85 10.78 17.58
N PHE A 41 -2.66 9.78 18.42
CA PHE A 41 -3.04 8.40 18.14
C PHE A 41 -3.92 7.79 19.23
N VAL A 42 -4.80 6.88 18.83
CA VAL A 42 -5.59 6.01 19.70
C VAL A 42 -5.41 4.56 19.25
N TYR A 43 -5.44 3.63 20.19
CA TYR A 43 -5.36 2.20 19.90
C TYR A 43 -6.74 1.57 20.09
N ARG A 44 -7.26 0.93 19.04
CA ARG A 44 -8.53 0.19 19.09
C ARG A 44 -8.28 -1.22 18.57
N ASN A 45 -8.53 -2.22 19.42
CA ASN A 45 -8.42 -3.64 19.06
C ASN A 45 -7.05 -4.01 18.45
N GLY A 46 -5.97 -3.43 18.99
CA GLY A 46 -4.60 -3.63 18.51
C GLY A 46 -4.17 -2.74 17.35
N ALA A 47 -5.09 -2.06 16.66
CA ALA A 47 -4.77 -1.14 15.56
C ALA A 47 -4.45 0.27 16.07
N LYS A 48 -3.39 0.87 15.53
CA LYS A 48 -3.00 2.26 15.78
C LYS A 48 -3.73 3.19 14.81
N LEU A 49 -4.59 4.07 15.33
CA LEU A 49 -5.42 5.00 14.53
C LEU A 49 -5.12 6.44 14.94
N HIS A 50 -5.47 7.42 14.10
CA HIS A 50 -5.39 8.82 14.51
C HIS A 50 -6.46 9.17 15.57
N ALA A 51 -6.17 10.14 16.44
CA ALA A 51 -7.07 10.55 17.51
C ALA A 51 -8.17 11.54 17.10
N TYR A 52 -8.15 12.03 15.85
CA TYR A 52 -9.18 12.96 15.37
C TYR A 52 -10.55 12.27 15.26
N ASP A 53 -11.59 13.00 15.65
CA ASP A 53 -12.97 12.59 15.37
C ASP A 53 -13.21 12.47 13.87
N ARG A 54 -14.07 11.53 13.47
CA ARG A 54 -14.47 11.27 12.07
C ARG A 54 -14.91 12.54 11.33
N ASP A 55 -15.65 13.44 12.00
CA ASP A 55 -16.13 14.70 11.40
C ASP A 55 -15.01 15.72 11.12
N LYS A 56 -13.85 15.56 11.78
CA LYS A 56 -12.69 16.43 11.62
C LYS A 56 -11.68 15.86 10.64
N ALA A 57 -11.44 14.56 10.71
CA ALA A 57 -10.61 13.81 9.78
C ALA A 57 -11.25 12.44 9.54
N PRO A 58 -11.92 12.23 8.40
CA PRO A 58 -12.57 10.96 8.10
C PRO A 58 -11.59 9.95 7.48
N TYR A 59 -10.29 10.03 7.75
CA TYR A 59 -9.33 9.09 7.18
C TYR A 59 -9.46 7.72 7.90
N PRO A 60 -9.77 6.62 7.18
CA PRO A 60 -10.15 5.37 7.83
C PRO A 60 -9.00 4.41 8.13
N SER A 61 -7.83 4.63 7.53
CA SER A 61 -6.72 3.68 7.62
C SER A 61 -5.98 3.75 8.96
N SER A 62 -5.51 2.60 9.41
CA SER A 62 -4.55 2.48 10.50
C SER A 62 -3.13 2.87 10.10
N PHE A 63 -2.30 3.07 11.12
CA PHE A 63 -0.88 3.38 11.08
C PHE A 63 -0.07 2.22 11.69
N ASP A 64 -0.58 1.00 11.52
CA ASP A 64 0.13 -0.22 11.92
C ASP A 64 1.36 -0.40 11.05
N ARG A 65 2.36 -1.12 11.58
CA ARG A 65 3.64 -1.31 10.89
C ARG A 65 3.47 -1.82 9.43
N PRO A 66 2.66 -2.85 9.14
CA PRO A 66 2.47 -3.30 7.76
C PRO A 66 1.90 -2.23 6.83
N SER A 67 1.00 -1.37 7.33
CA SER A 67 0.39 -0.28 6.57
C SER A 67 1.39 0.85 6.30
N VAL A 68 2.27 1.13 7.27
CA VAL A 68 3.32 2.14 7.15
C VAL A 68 4.45 1.65 6.25
N ASP A 69 4.88 0.39 6.39
CA ASP A 69 5.91 -0.24 5.56
C ASP A 69 5.47 -0.29 4.08
N LEU A 70 4.16 -0.39 3.82
CA LEU A 70 3.62 -0.34 2.46
C LEU A 70 3.89 1.00 1.76
N GLN A 71 3.94 2.11 2.50
CA GLN A 71 4.30 3.42 1.93
C GLN A 71 5.74 3.43 1.39
N CYS A 72 6.65 2.70 2.04
CA CYS A 72 8.03 2.55 1.57
C CYS A 72 8.08 1.85 0.22
N LEU A 73 7.31 0.76 0.09
CA LEU A 73 7.22 0.00 -1.15
C LEU A 73 6.58 0.82 -2.26
N ASP A 74 5.47 1.49 -1.99
CA ASP A 74 4.77 2.33 -2.98
C ASP A 74 5.66 3.50 -3.45
N ASN A 75 6.37 4.17 -2.53
CA ASN A 75 7.31 5.23 -2.91
C ASN A 75 8.48 4.70 -3.77
N ALA A 76 9.04 3.54 -3.43
CA ALA A 76 10.10 2.93 -4.22
C ALA A 76 9.63 2.56 -5.63
N LEU A 77 8.44 1.95 -5.74
CA LEU A 77 7.81 1.62 -7.03
C LEU A 77 7.59 2.87 -7.88
N MET A 78 7.01 3.93 -7.29
CA MET A 78 6.76 5.18 -8.01
C MET A 78 8.05 5.85 -8.47
N LEU A 79 9.11 5.87 -7.67
CA LEU A 79 10.41 6.41 -8.09
C LEU A 79 11.03 5.60 -9.21
N TYR A 80 10.99 4.26 -9.12
CA TYR A 80 11.50 3.37 -10.15
C TYR A 80 10.78 3.59 -11.48
N SER A 81 9.45 3.61 -11.47
CA SER A 81 8.66 3.76 -12.69
C SER A 81 8.73 5.16 -13.31
N LYS A 82 8.91 6.21 -12.49
CA LYS A 82 9.13 7.58 -12.99
C LYS A 82 10.55 7.80 -13.52
N GLY A 83 11.55 7.10 -12.98
CA GLY A 83 12.97 7.36 -13.21
C GLY A 83 13.47 8.70 -12.62
N SER A 84 12.60 9.46 -11.97
CA SER A 84 12.86 10.78 -11.40
C SER A 84 11.88 11.05 -10.24
N THR A 85 12.10 12.14 -9.51
CA THR A 85 11.23 12.53 -8.38
C THR A 85 9.94 13.23 -8.83
N SER A 86 9.86 13.63 -10.10
CA SER A 86 8.75 14.35 -10.72
C SER A 86 8.44 13.74 -12.09
N PHE A 87 7.20 13.83 -12.55
CA PHE A 87 6.83 13.44 -13.92
C PHE A 87 7.28 14.47 -14.95
N LEU A 88 7.46 15.72 -14.53
CA LEU A 88 8.13 16.73 -15.34
C LEU A 88 9.66 16.64 -15.21
N GLY A 89 10.35 16.88 -16.32
CA GLY A 89 11.81 16.97 -16.37
C GLY A 89 12.30 18.30 -15.82
N PHE A 90 13.03 18.25 -14.71
CA PHE A 90 13.74 19.40 -14.13
C PHE A 90 15.25 19.16 -14.21
N ASP A 91 15.99 20.16 -14.69
CA ASP A 91 17.45 20.20 -14.60
C ASP A 91 17.90 20.97 -13.34
N ALA A 92 19.20 20.97 -13.04
CA ALA A 92 19.73 21.64 -11.85
C ALA A 92 19.45 23.15 -11.80
N LYS A 93 19.17 23.80 -12.95
CA LYS A 93 18.86 25.23 -13.02
C LYS A 93 17.36 25.53 -12.95
N THR A 94 16.53 24.58 -13.37
CA THR A 94 15.07 24.69 -13.47
C THR A 94 14.34 24.00 -12.33
N ALA A 95 15.05 23.25 -11.48
CA ALA A 95 14.47 22.67 -10.27
C ALA A 95 13.79 23.74 -9.39
N PRO A 96 12.61 23.42 -8.81
CA PRO A 96 11.87 24.33 -7.94
C PRO A 96 12.71 24.75 -6.73
N LYS A 97 12.53 25.96 -6.20
CA LYS A 97 13.31 26.44 -5.04
C LYS A 97 12.66 26.05 -3.71
N ARG A 98 11.34 26.03 -3.66
CA ARG A 98 10.56 25.62 -2.48
C ARG A 98 9.40 24.71 -2.89
N CYS A 99 9.40 23.50 -2.35
CA CYS A 99 8.39 22.47 -2.63
C CYS A 99 7.51 22.19 -1.41
N LEU A 100 6.23 21.92 -1.65
CA LEU A 100 5.27 21.48 -0.64
C LEU A 100 4.79 20.06 -0.97
N ASP A 101 4.77 19.17 0.01
CA ASP A 101 4.15 17.85 -0.08
C ASP A 101 2.96 17.77 0.88
N LEU A 102 1.74 17.60 0.36
CA LEU A 102 0.51 17.55 1.17
C LEU A 102 0.06 16.11 1.42
N GLY A 103 -0.13 15.79 2.70
CA GLY A 103 -0.38 14.40 3.11
C GLY A 103 0.90 13.57 3.01
N CYS A 104 2.03 14.13 3.43
CA CYS A 104 3.35 13.57 3.14
C CYS A 104 3.62 12.20 3.78
N GLY A 105 2.78 11.74 4.72
CA GLY A 105 2.93 10.45 5.38
C GLY A 105 4.28 10.34 6.08
N LEU A 106 5.06 9.30 5.76
CA LEU A 106 6.44 9.15 6.24
C LEU A 106 7.43 10.23 5.73
N GLY A 107 7.03 11.04 4.74
CA GLY A 107 7.88 12.07 4.13
C GLY A 107 8.86 11.52 3.08
N LEU A 108 8.61 10.33 2.54
CA LEU A 108 9.56 9.64 1.66
C LEU A 108 9.80 10.37 0.34
N TRP A 109 8.75 10.93 -0.28
CA TRP A 109 8.91 11.73 -1.49
C TRP A 109 9.77 12.98 -1.23
N VAL A 110 9.53 13.68 -0.11
CA VAL A 110 10.34 14.84 0.32
C VAL A 110 11.81 14.46 0.48
N ILE A 111 12.10 13.35 1.16
CA ILE A 111 13.48 12.89 1.39
C ILE A 111 14.17 12.51 0.08
N SER A 112 13.48 11.76 -0.79
CA SER A 112 14.02 11.39 -2.11
C SER A 112 14.22 12.59 -3.02
N SER A 113 13.29 13.54 -3.01
CA SER A 113 13.39 14.79 -3.77
C SER A 113 14.52 15.68 -3.27
N ALA A 114 14.73 15.75 -1.96
CA ALA A 114 15.83 16.51 -1.39
C ALA A 114 17.21 15.98 -1.84
N LYS A 115 17.34 14.66 -2.05
CA LYS A 115 18.55 14.07 -2.64
C LYS A 115 18.71 14.41 -4.12
N ALA A 116 17.61 14.47 -4.86
CA ALA A 116 17.61 14.77 -6.30
C ALA A 116 17.81 16.27 -6.60
N TRP A 117 17.29 17.16 -5.74
CA TRP A 117 17.35 18.61 -5.88
C TRP A 117 18.10 19.24 -4.70
N PRO A 118 19.44 19.36 -4.78
CA PRO A 118 20.27 19.80 -3.64
C PRO A 118 20.04 21.27 -3.25
N GLU A 119 19.57 22.10 -4.18
CA GLU A 119 19.33 23.54 -3.97
C GLU A 119 17.87 23.87 -3.59
N THR A 120 17.04 22.85 -3.35
CA THR A 120 15.62 22.99 -3.07
C THR A 120 15.35 22.81 -1.58
N THR A 121 14.43 23.61 -1.05
CA THR A 121 13.87 23.44 0.30
C THR A 121 12.50 22.78 0.22
N PHE A 122 12.17 21.97 1.21
CA PHE A 122 10.97 21.15 1.20
C PHE A 122 10.18 21.34 2.48
N VAL A 123 8.86 21.36 2.33
CA VAL A 123 7.91 21.34 3.41
C VAL A 123 7.02 20.11 3.23
N GLY A 124 7.00 19.22 4.21
CA GLY A 124 6.04 18.12 4.26
C GLY A 124 4.96 18.39 5.30
N VAL A 125 3.70 18.41 4.86
CA VAL A 125 2.53 18.62 5.72
C VAL A 125 1.75 17.32 5.89
N ASP A 126 1.48 16.96 7.14
CA ASP A 126 0.58 15.85 7.47
C ASP A 126 -0.28 16.20 8.71
N MET A 127 -1.40 15.50 8.93
CA MET A 127 -2.19 15.71 10.14
C MET A 127 -1.59 15.04 11.38
N VAL A 128 -0.77 14.00 11.19
CA VAL A 128 -0.09 13.25 12.26
C VAL A 128 1.43 13.23 12.07
N ASN A 129 2.14 13.15 13.18
CA ASN A 129 3.60 13.11 13.21
C ASN A 129 4.10 11.67 13.10
N ILE A 130 4.29 11.22 11.86
CA ILE A 130 4.86 9.90 11.52
C ILE A 130 6.12 9.99 10.66
N GLN A 131 6.55 11.19 10.30
CA GLN A 131 7.65 11.42 9.37
C GLN A 131 8.97 10.88 9.93
N VAL A 132 9.89 10.52 9.03
CA VAL A 132 11.25 10.12 9.43
C VAL A 132 11.90 11.26 10.24
N PRO A 133 12.41 10.98 11.45
CA PRO A 133 12.99 12.02 12.29
C PRO A 133 14.27 12.57 11.64
N HIS A 134 14.50 13.89 11.77
CA HIS A 134 15.69 14.55 11.21
C HIS A 134 17.00 13.91 11.67
N SER A 135 17.05 13.37 12.89
CA SER A 135 18.23 12.68 13.43
C SER A 135 18.59 11.38 12.69
N ALA A 136 17.69 10.85 11.87
CA ALA A 136 17.91 9.66 11.04
C ALA A 136 18.26 10.02 9.58
N LEU A 137 18.38 11.31 9.24
CA LEU A 137 18.73 11.81 7.92
C LEU A 137 20.13 12.41 7.92
N ASP A 138 20.76 12.47 6.74
CA ASP A 138 22.01 13.20 6.57
C ASP A 138 21.77 14.70 6.89
N PRO A 139 22.69 15.38 7.60
CA PRO A 139 22.47 16.76 8.05
C PRO A 139 22.12 17.75 6.92
N ASP A 140 22.75 17.64 5.76
CA ASP A 140 22.53 18.50 4.59
C ASP A 140 21.13 18.32 3.97
N ILE A 141 20.53 17.15 4.13
CA ILE A 141 19.14 16.87 3.74
C ILE A 141 18.20 17.38 4.82
N ALA A 142 18.48 17.05 6.08
CA ALA A 142 17.66 17.43 7.22
C ALA A 142 17.48 18.95 7.35
N ASP A 143 18.53 19.73 7.09
CA ASP A 143 18.52 21.20 7.19
C ASP A 143 17.63 21.87 6.13
N ARG A 144 17.24 21.16 5.07
CA ARG A 144 16.39 21.67 3.98
C ARG A 144 14.94 21.18 4.07
N ILE A 145 14.61 20.38 5.07
CA ILE A 145 13.27 19.80 5.25
C ILE A 145 12.59 20.42 6.47
N GLU A 146 11.34 20.83 6.29
CA GLU A 146 10.44 21.26 7.35
C GLU A 146 9.26 20.28 7.43
N TRP A 147 9.06 19.67 8.61
CA TRP A 147 7.84 18.89 8.89
C TRP A 147 6.81 19.76 9.62
N ALA A 148 5.63 19.91 9.02
CA ALA A 148 4.53 20.68 9.58
C ALA A 148 3.29 19.78 9.84
N HIS A 149 2.63 20.00 10.97
CA HIS A 149 1.48 19.19 11.39
C HIS A 149 0.20 20.01 11.44
N THR A 150 -0.68 19.84 10.44
CA THR A 150 -1.98 20.51 10.38
C THR A 150 -3.04 19.63 9.71
N ASN A 151 -4.28 19.76 10.16
CA ASN A 151 -5.41 19.14 9.49
C ASN A 151 -5.91 20.10 8.39
N ILE A 152 -5.56 19.78 7.14
CA ILE A 152 -5.88 20.57 5.94
C ILE A 152 -7.39 20.69 5.66
N LEU A 153 -8.23 19.84 6.26
CA LEU A 153 -9.69 19.93 6.12
C LEU A 153 -10.32 20.98 7.04
N ARG A 154 -9.57 21.42 8.06
CA ARG A 154 -10.05 22.28 9.14
C ARG A 154 -9.32 23.61 9.20
N ASN A 155 -8.07 23.62 8.78
CA ASN A 155 -7.16 24.74 8.96
C ASN A 155 -6.61 25.16 7.59
N LYS A 156 -6.42 26.46 7.39
CA LYS A 156 -5.56 26.95 6.32
C LYS A 156 -4.12 26.49 6.54
N LEU A 157 -3.38 26.37 5.45
CA LEU A 157 -1.95 26.13 5.48
C LEU A 157 -1.26 27.34 6.11
N PRO A 158 -0.30 27.14 7.03
CA PRO A 158 0.37 28.21 7.77
C PRO A 158 1.48 28.87 6.93
N TYR A 159 1.21 29.11 5.65
CA TYR A 159 2.14 29.64 4.66
C TYR A 159 1.53 30.84 3.97
N ASP A 160 2.40 31.77 3.56
CA ASP A 160 1.99 32.97 2.87
C ASP A 160 1.45 32.64 1.47
N ASP A 161 0.75 33.61 0.87
CA ASP A 161 0.35 33.50 -0.52
C ASP A 161 1.61 33.42 -1.39
N GLU A 162 1.59 32.59 -2.43
CA GLU A 162 2.66 32.54 -3.44
C GLU A 162 4.05 32.18 -2.89
N GLU A 163 4.10 31.20 -1.98
CA GLU A 163 5.33 30.75 -1.32
C GLU A 163 6.03 29.59 -2.07
N PHE A 164 5.27 28.71 -2.72
CA PHE A 164 5.78 27.44 -3.29
C PHE A 164 5.87 27.46 -4.81
N ASP A 165 6.99 26.95 -5.34
CA ASP A 165 7.22 26.78 -6.79
C ASP A 165 6.66 25.45 -7.31
N PHE A 166 6.46 24.48 -6.41
CA PHE A 166 6.00 23.13 -6.73
C PHE A 166 5.18 22.54 -5.57
N VAL A 167 4.06 21.91 -5.89
CA VAL A 167 3.20 21.20 -4.93
C VAL A 167 3.05 19.75 -5.37
N HIS A 168 3.36 18.82 -4.47
CA HIS A 168 3.16 17.40 -4.62
C HIS A 168 1.97 16.95 -3.74
N VAL A 169 1.13 16.09 -4.30
CA VAL A 169 0.02 15.43 -3.60
C VAL A 169 -0.02 13.98 -4.04
N SER A 170 0.00 13.02 -3.11
CA SER A 170 -0.10 11.61 -3.46
C SER A 170 -0.90 10.82 -2.44
N SER A 171 -1.79 9.96 -2.93
CA SER A 171 -2.64 9.07 -2.10
C SER A 171 -3.39 9.81 -0.99
N LEU A 172 -3.79 11.05 -1.24
CA LEU A 172 -4.50 11.89 -0.28
C LEU A 172 -6.02 11.74 -0.42
N ALA A 173 -6.51 11.43 -1.62
CA ALA A 173 -7.92 11.57 -1.97
C ALA A 173 -8.87 10.73 -1.12
N LEU A 174 -8.44 9.53 -0.71
CA LEU A 174 -9.21 8.65 0.17
C LEU A 174 -9.26 9.11 1.63
N GLY A 175 -8.72 10.30 1.94
CA GLY A 175 -8.92 11.03 3.20
C GLY A 175 -9.72 12.33 3.06
N ILE A 176 -10.16 12.69 1.84
CA ILE A 176 -10.80 13.98 1.54
C ILE A 176 -12.27 13.77 1.17
N PRO A 177 -13.22 14.32 1.96
CA PRO A 177 -14.62 14.35 1.58
C PRO A 177 -14.85 15.11 0.26
N GLU A 178 -15.81 14.65 -0.55
CA GLU A 178 -16.05 15.20 -1.88
C GLU A 178 -16.33 16.72 -1.86
N ASN A 179 -17.06 17.19 -0.85
CA ASN A 179 -17.39 18.60 -0.69
C ASN A 179 -16.22 19.49 -0.22
N LYS A 180 -15.01 18.93 -0.01
CA LYS A 180 -13.82 19.67 0.46
C LYS A 180 -12.80 19.96 -0.64
N TRP A 181 -12.90 19.32 -1.80
CA TRP A 181 -11.94 19.51 -2.91
C TRP A 181 -11.85 20.95 -3.38
N HIS A 182 -12.99 21.64 -3.49
CA HIS A 182 -13.02 23.05 -3.90
C HIS A 182 -12.15 23.91 -2.97
N SER A 183 -12.42 23.88 -1.66
CA SER A 183 -11.64 24.65 -0.68
C SER A 183 -10.17 24.23 -0.59
N LEU A 184 -9.88 22.94 -0.79
CA LEU A 184 -8.52 22.43 -0.77
C LEU A 184 -7.72 22.95 -1.97
N PHE A 185 -8.27 22.89 -3.18
CA PHE A 185 -7.60 23.42 -4.37
C PHE A 185 -7.50 24.95 -4.35
N GLU A 186 -8.46 25.68 -3.79
CA GLU A 186 -8.32 27.12 -3.53
C GLU A 186 -7.11 27.42 -2.64
N GLU A 187 -6.96 26.67 -1.55
CA GLU A 187 -5.86 26.85 -0.60
C GLU A 187 -4.51 26.46 -1.20
N ILE A 188 -4.46 25.38 -1.98
CA ILE A 188 -3.25 24.99 -2.71
C ILE A 188 -2.86 26.09 -3.71
N ARG A 189 -3.82 26.58 -4.50
CA ARG A 189 -3.58 27.66 -5.47
C ARG A 189 -3.17 28.97 -4.80
N ARG A 190 -3.63 29.25 -3.57
CA ARG A 190 -3.22 30.42 -2.80
C ARG A 190 -1.72 30.38 -2.50
N VAL A 191 -1.22 29.25 -2.00
CA VAL A 191 0.20 29.12 -1.59
C VAL A 191 1.15 28.87 -2.76
N MET A 192 0.64 28.46 -3.92
CA MET A 192 1.42 28.33 -5.15
C MET A 192 1.81 29.70 -5.73
N LYS A 193 3.04 29.86 -6.21
CA LYS A 193 3.44 31.02 -7.01
C LYS A 193 2.78 31.02 -8.39
N PRO A 194 2.62 32.19 -9.03
CA PRO A 194 2.23 32.25 -10.44
C PRO A 194 3.22 31.42 -11.29
N GLY A 195 2.69 30.55 -12.16
CA GLY A 195 3.48 29.61 -12.96
C GLY A 195 3.97 28.34 -12.24
N ALA A 196 3.74 28.20 -10.92
CA ALA A 196 4.10 27.01 -10.15
C ALA A 196 3.35 25.77 -10.65
N VAL A 197 3.96 24.60 -10.41
CA VAL A 197 3.43 23.29 -10.81
C VAL A 197 2.77 22.59 -9.64
N ILE A 198 1.65 21.90 -9.90
CA ILE A 198 1.10 20.89 -9.01
C ILE A 198 1.16 19.52 -9.70
N GLU A 199 1.70 18.51 -9.01
CA GLU A 199 1.63 17.11 -9.40
C GLU A 199 0.80 16.33 -8.38
N MET A 200 -0.20 15.59 -8.88
CA MET A 200 -1.10 14.80 -8.06
C MET A 200 -1.20 13.36 -8.60
N VAL A 201 -1.03 12.37 -7.71
CA VAL A 201 -1.22 10.94 -8.01
C VAL A 201 -2.22 10.34 -7.05
N GLU A 202 -3.34 9.88 -7.56
CA GLU A 202 -4.44 9.39 -6.73
C GLU A 202 -4.95 8.04 -7.22
N GLU A 203 -5.45 7.22 -6.30
CA GLU A 203 -5.86 5.85 -6.58
C GLU A 203 -7.26 5.54 -6.08
N ASP A 204 -7.91 4.58 -6.72
CA ASP A 204 -9.25 4.14 -6.34
C ASP A 204 -9.22 3.20 -5.13
N ALA A 205 -10.28 3.25 -4.33
CA ALA A 205 -10.55 2.27 -3.29
C ALA A 205 -11.18 1.01 -3.93
N ILE A 206 -10.36 -0.01 -4.14
CA ILE A 206 -10.78 -1.29 -4.72
C ILE A 206 -10.70 -2.37 -3.64
N PHE A 207 -11.76 -3.17 -3.50
CA PHE A 207 -11.76 -4.41 -2.73
C PHE A 207 -11.45 -5.58 -3.67
N PRO A 208 -10.27 -6.22 -3.58
CA PRO A 208 -9.96 -7.37 -4.43
C PRO A 208 -10.93 -8.54 -4.15
N ILE A 209 -11.52 -9.08 -5.21
CA ILE A 209 -12.46 -10.21 -5.11
C ILE A 209 -11.77 -11.47 -5.63
N LEU A 210 -11.84 -12.55 -4.86
CA LEU A 210 -11.40 -13.86 -5.32
C LEU A 210 -12.51 -14.54 -6.13
N PRO A 211 -12.18 -15.14 -7.27
CA PRO A 211 -13.16 -15.84 -8.09
C PRO A 211 -13.62 -17.14 -7.42
N ARG A 212 -14.86 -17.54 -7.69
CA ARG A 212 -15.47 -18.77 -7.15
C ARG A 212 -14.68 -20.03 -7.46
N TRP A 213 -14.12 -20.12 -8.66
CA TRP A 213 -13.28 -21.26 -9.06
C TRP A 213 -12.05 -21.44 -8.16
N TYR A 214 -11.58 -20.36 -7.52
CA TYR A 214 -10.48 -20.40 -6.57
C TYR A 214 -10.97 -20.74 -5.15
N THR A 215 -12.06 -20.12 -4.70
CA THR A 215 -12.54 -20.26 -3.32
C THR A 215 -13.29 -21.56 -3.05
N ASP A 216 -14.05 -22.07 -4.02
CA ASP A 216 -14.92 -23.24 -3.82
C ASP A 216 -14.11 -24.51 -3.45
N PRO A 217 -12.97 -24.82 -4.10
CA PRO A 217 -12.09 -25.91 -3.68
C PRO A 217 -11.54 -25.75 -2.26
N LEU A 218 -11.15 -24.52 -1.86
CA LEU A 218 -10.66 -24.22 -0.50
C LEU A 218 -11.71 -24.57 0.56
N ARG A 219 -12.99 -24.30 0.27
CA ARG A 219 -14.11 -24.61 1.17
C ARG A 219 -14.47 -26.08 1.19
N ALA A 220 -14.40 -26.77 0.05
CA ALA A 220 -14.63 -28.21 -0.01
C ALA A 220 -13.65 -28.97 0.92
N HIS A 221 -12.39 -28.55 0.94
CA HIS A 221 -11.35 -29.12 1.81
C HIS A 221 -11.56 -28.74 3.29
N SER A 222 -11.99 -27.50 3.57
CA SER A 222 -12.32 -27.07 4.93
C SER A 222 -13.51 -27.83 5.54
N ARG A 223 -14.45 -28.30 4.70
CA ARG A 223 -15.62 -29.11 5.11
C ARG A 223 -15.29 -30.60 5.27
N GLY A 224 -14.09 -31.05 4.86
CA GLY A 224 -13.68 -32.46 4.76
C GLY A 224 -13.18 -33.11 6.05
N ILE A 225 -13.05 -32.39 7.17
CA ILE A 225 -12.63 -33.00 8.45
C ILE A 225 -13.83 -33.72 9.10
N SER A 226 -14.09 -34.93 8.60
CA SER A 226 -14.85 -35.96 9.32
C SER A 226 -13.92 -37.14 9.59
N THR A 227 -13.07 -37.03 10.61
CA THR A 227 -12.35 -38.18 11.14
C THR A 227 -13.28 -38.99 12.04
N THR A 228 -13.72 -40.13 11.54
CA THR A 228 -14.13 -41.24 12.40
C THR A 228 -12.91 -41.67 13.22
N GLY A 229 -12.78 -41.20 14.46
CA GLY A 229 -11.75 -41.65 15.39
C GLY A 229 -11.75 -40.81 16.67
N LEU A 230 -11.97 -41.47 17.81
CA LEU A 230 -12.00 -40.86 19.15
C LEU A 230 -10.71 -40.06 19.43
N GLY A 231 -10.83 -38.74 19.52
CA GLY A 231 -9.79 -37.82 19.99
C GLY A 231 -10.33 -36.39 19.97
N GLN A 232 -10.06 -35.60 21.00
CA GLN A 232 -10.70 -34.31 21.28
C GLN A 232 -10.86 -33.40 20.05
N ARG A 233 -12.12 -33.05 19.80
CA ARG A 233 -12.61 -32.15 18.75
C ARG A 233 -12.12 -30.72 19.03
N LEU A 234 -11.11 -30.24 18.31
CA LEU A 234 -11.03 -28.82 18.02
C LEU A 234 -12.13 -28.55 17.01
N SER A 235 -13.26 -27.99 17.47
CA SER A 235 -14.33 -27.56 16.58
C SER A 235 -13.79 -26.45 15.69
N PHE A 236 -13.45 -26.77 14.45
CA PHE A 236 -13.27 -25.74 13.43
C PHE A 236 -14.59 -24.95 13.34
N PRO A 237 -14.55 -23.60 13.38
CA PRO A 237 -15.75 -22.80 13.29
C PRO A 237 -16.51 -23.16 12.01
N TYR A 238 -17.82 -23.34 12.15
CA TYR A 238 -18.73 -23.61 11.04
C TYR A 238 -18.49 -22.60 9.92
N VAL A 239 -18.00 -23.07 8.77
CA VAL A 239 -17.92 -22.24 7.56
C VAL A 239 -19.36 -22.07 7.06
N PRO A 240 -19.91 -20.84 7.04
CA PRO A 240 -21.27 -20.60 6.59
C PRO A 240 -21.48 -21.12 5.17
N ASP A 241 -22.70 -21.52 4.85
CA ASP A 241 -23.08 -21.69 3.45
C ASP A 241 -23.12 -20.31 2.79
N THR A 242 -22.30 -20.14 1.75
CA THR A 242 -22.06 -18.88 1.03
C THR A 242 -22.48 -18.97 -0.43
N ALA A 243 -23.14 -20.06 -0.83
CA ALA A 243 -23.55 -20.31 -2.22
C ALA A 243 -24.54 -19.25 -2.75
N HIS A 244 -25.32 -18.63 -1.86
CA HIS A 244 -26.25 -17.55 -2.23
C HIS A 244 -25.60 -16.18 -2.36
N LEU A 245 -24.33 -16.02 -1.93
CA LEU A 245 -23.58 -14.79 -2.06
C LEU A 245 -22.98 -14.66 -3.47
N THR A 246 -22.69 -13.44 -3.89
CA THR A 246 -21.98 -13.13 -5.13
C THR A 246 -20.57 -13.70 -5.09
N HIS A 247 -19.86 -13.49 -3.98
CA HIS A 247 -18.56 -14.08 -3.68
C HIS A 247 -18.42 -14.31 -2.16
N GLU A 248 -17.39 -15.06 -1.75
CA GLU A 248 -17.17 -15.48 -0.35
C GLU A 248 -17.09 -14.33 0.66
N HIS A 249 -16.64 -13.16 0.23
CA HIS A 249 -16.32 -12.02 1.09
C HIS A 249 -17.27 -10.83 0.88
N GLU A 250 -18.48 -11.07 0.34
CA GLU A 250 -19.50 -10.04 0.03
C GLU A 250 -19.74 -9.10 1.23
N MET A 251 -19.81 -9.64 2.45
CA MET A 251 -19.98 -8.82 3.66
C MET A 251 -18.84 -7.80 3.85
N LEU A 252 -17.59 -8.23 3.65
CA LEU A 252 -16.43 -7.36 3.83
C LEU A 252 -16.35 -6.32 2.71
N GLU A 253 -16.69 -6.69 1.48
CA GLU A 253 -16.80 -5.74 0.37
C GLU A 253 -17.86 -4.66 0.68
N ASP A 254 -19.06 -5.07 1.11
CA ASP A 254 -20.13 -4.15 1.47
C ASP A 254 -19.72 -3.19 2.59
N LEU A 255 -19.06 -3.71 3.63
CA LEU A 255 -18.55 -2.88 4.72
C LEU A 255 -17.42 -1.95 4.26
N PHE A 256 -16.54 -2.41 3.37
CA PHE A 256 -15.50 -1.59 2.77
C PHE A 256 -16.09 -0.44 1.95
N ASN A 257 -17.16 -0.69 1.17
CA ASN A 257 -17.87 0.34 0.42
C ASN A 257 -18.63 1.33 1.33
N ASP A 258 -19.22 0.83 2.42
CA ASP A 258 -19.87 1.65 3.45
C ASP A 258 -18.89 2.63 4.11
N VAL A 259 -17.62 2.24 4.27
CA VAL A 259 -16.59 3.10 4.87
C VAL A 259 -16.51 4.43 4.10
N TRP A 260 -16.43 4.37 2.77
CA TRP A 260 -16.28 5.56 1.93
C TRP A 260 -17.57 6.37 1.85
N SER A 261 -18.68 5.71 1.56
CA SER A 261 -19.98 6.36 1.37
C SER A 261 -20.44 7.11 2.62
N ASN A 262 -20.35 6.49 3.80
CA ASN A 262 -20.74 7.13 5.06
C ASN A 262 -19.74 8.21 5.51
N ARG A 263 -18.56 8.31 4.89
CA ARG A 263 -17.57 9.38 5.12
C ARG A 263 -17.65 10.49 4.08
N PHE A 264 -18.60 10.41 3.14
CA PHE A 264 -18.71 11.31 1.98
C PHE A 264 -17.42 11.37 1.16
N ILE A 265 -16.66 10.27 1.11
CA ILE A 265 -15.44 10.14 0.32
C ILE A 265 -15.81 9.37 -0.95
N ASN A 266 -15.38 9.88 -2.10
CA ASN A 266 -15.59 9.20 -3.37
C ASN A 266 -14.58 8.04 -3.49
N PRO A 267 -15.01 6.79 -3.67
CA PRO A 267 -14.10 5.64 -3.77
C PRO A 267 -13.37 5.58 -5.12
N THR A 268 -13.77 6.41 -6.10
CA THR A 268 -13.21 6.48 -7.45
C THR A 268 -12.63 7.86 -7.79
N PRO A 269 -11.66 8.38 -7.00
CA PRO A 269 -11.05 9.69 -7.23
C PRO A 269 -10.43 9.82 -8.63
N THR A 270 -9.97 8.72 -9.24
CA THR A 270 -9.40 8.74 -10.60
C THR A 270 -10.39 9.23 -11.67
N SER A 271 -11.69 9.04 -11.45
CA SER A 271 -12.74 9.50 -12.37
C SER A 271 -13.22 10.91 -12.05
N MET A 272 -13.25 11.25 -10.76
CA MET A 272 -13.85 12.48 -10.25
C MET A 272 -12.88 13.68 -10.29
N LEU A 273 -11.63 13.49 -9.90
CA LEU A 273 -10.66 14.57 -9.70
C LEU A 273 -10.30 15.39 -10.95
N PRO A 274 -10.21 14.84 -12.16
CA PRO A 274 -9.87 15.64 -13.35
C PRO A 274 -10.82 16.81 -13.57
N GLY A 275 -12.12 16.63 -13.28
CA GLY A 275 -13.13 17.68 -13.40
C GLY A 275 -12.92 18.83 -12.41
N TYR A 276 -12.63 18.52 -11.14
CA TYR A 276 -12.31 19.53 -10.15
C TYR A 276 -10.96 20.19 -10.44
N PHE A 277 -9.95 19.40 -10.75
CA PHE A 277 -8.58 19.85 -10.99
C PHE A 277 -8.50 20.84 -12.16
N GLY A 278 -9.17 20.55 -13.28
CA GLY A 278 -9.24 21.44 -14.44
C GLY A 278 -9.96 22.77 -14.21
N ALA A 279 -10.72 22.92 -13.11
CA ALA A 279 -11.35 24.19 -12.76
C ALA A 279 -10.41 25.16 -12.02
N PHE A 280 -9.29 24.67 -11.47
CA PHE A 280 -8.36 25.45 -10.65
C PHE A 280 -6.98 25.64 -11.26
N PHE A 281 -6.59 24.73 -12.14
CA PHE A 281 -5.26 24.72 -12.74
C PHE A 281 -5.35 24.77 -14.25
N GLU A 282 -4.36 25.43 -14.86
CA GLU A 282 -4.23 25.53 -16.30
C GLU A 282 -3.26 24.48 -16.84
N ARG A 283 -3.29 24.31 -18.17
CA ARG A 283 -2.39 23.40 -18.90
C ARG A 283 -2.37 21.98 -18.31
N VAL A 284 -3.54 21.51 -17.89
CA VAL A 284 -3.70 20.23 -17.20
C VAL A 284 -3.29 19.09 -18.11
N LEU A 285 -2.34 18.29 -17.63
CA LEU A 285 -1.94 17.02 -18.22
C LEU A 285 -2.54 15.91 -17.36
N SER A 286 -3.33 15.05 -18.00
CA SER A 286 -3.85 13.86 -17.34
C SER A 286 -3.90 12.71 -18.34
N PRO A 287 -2.96 11.75 -18.25
CA PRO A 287 -2.98 10.58 -19.11
C PRO A 287 -4.19 9.68 -18.77
N PRO A 288 -4.48 8.68 -19.63
CA PRO A 288 -5.39 7.59 -19.30
C PRO A 288 -5.15 6.98 -17.92
N ILE A 289 -6.19 6.43 -17.32
CA ILE A 289 -6.10 5.74 -16.03
C ILE A 289 -5.15 4.55 -16.19
N SER A 290 -4.16 4.44 -15.31
CA SER A 290 -3.31 3.26 -15.24
C SER A 290 -3.97 2.22 -14.34
N ALA A 291 -4.25 1.04 -14.89
CA ALA A 291 -4.92 -0.05 -14.19
C ALA A 291 -4.07 -1.33 -14.23
N TRP A 292 -3.91 -1.99 -13.08
CA TRP A 292 -3.27 -3.29 -12.97
C TRP A 292 -4.34 -4.35 -12.77
N LEU A 293 -4.38 -5.30 -13.71
CA LEU A 293 -5.22 -6.47 -13.62
C LEU A 293 -4.84 -7.32 -12.41
N SER A 294 -5.78 -8.11 -11.92
CA SER A 294 -5.45 -9.12 -10.92
C SER A 294 -4.44 -10.10 -11.52
N PRO A 295 -3.38 -10.47 -10.76
CA PRO A 295 -2.34 -11.35 -11.28
C PRO A 295 -2.93 -12.70 -11.68
N PRO A 296 -2.37 -13.37 -12.70
CA PRO A 296 -2.73 -14.75 -12.97
C PRO A 296 -2.42 -15.62 -11.75
N PHE A 297 -2.98 -16.82 -11.75
CA PHE A 297 -2.73 -17.72 -10.65
C PHE A 297 -1.28 -18.22 -10.69
N ALA A 298 -0.51 -17.86 -9.65
CA ALA A 298 0.86 -18.34 -9.52
C ALA A 298 0.89 -19.88 -9.51
N PRO A 299 1.97 -20.49 -10.04
CA PRO A 299 2.22 -21.90 -9.77
C PRO A 299 2.24 -22.10 -8.25
N PHE A 300 1.82 -23.24 -7.73
CA PHE A 300 1.87 -23.47 -6.29
C PHE A 300 3.33 -23.57 -5.81
N ALA A 301 3.57 -23.14 -4.58
CA ALA A 301 4.87 -23.25 -3.95
C ALA A 301 5.34 -24.72 -3.98
N PRO A 302 6.59 -24.99 -4.39
CA PRO A 302 7.23 -26.29 -4.22
C PRO A 302 7.04 -26.80 -2.80
N ILE A 303 6.63 -28.06 -2.69
CA ILE A 303 6.40 -28.69 -1.40
C ILE A 303 7.75 -29.16 -0.85
N PRO A 304 8.18 -28.74 0.35
CA PRO A 304 9.46 -29.15 0.92
C PRO A 304 9.59 -30.68 0.98
N GLY A 305 10.69 -31.22 0.45
CA GLY A 305 10.95 -32.66 0.42
C GLY A 305 10.30 -33.44 -0.74
N VAL A 306 9.48 -32.78 -1.55
CA VAL A 306 8.99 -33.32 -2.83
C VAL A 306 9.87 -32.76 -3.94
N HIS A 307 10.85 -33.55 -4.39
CA HIS A 307 11.59 -33.23 -5.62
C HIS A 307 10.69 -33.55 -6.82
N ASP A 308 9.89 -32.58 -7.26
CA ASP A 308 9.41 -32.59 -8.63
C ASP A 308 10.63 -32.34 -9.53
N SER A 309 10.90 -33.25 -10.46
CA SER A 309 11.86 -33.05 -11.54
C SER A 309 11.34 -31.96 -12.49
N VAL A 310 11.38 -30.70 -12.06
CA VAL A 310 11.18 -29.54 -12.92
C VAL A 310 12.53 -29.24 -13.56
N PRO A 311 12.63 -29.10 -14.91
CA PRO A 311 13.88 -28.70 -15.52
C PRO A 311 14.20 -27.27 -15.07
N SER A 312 15.33 -27.08 -14.38
CA SER A 312 15.88 -25.75 -14.17
C SER A 312 16.12 -25.06 -15.52
N PRO A 313 15.71 -23.80 -15.72
CA PRO A 313 16.07 -23.02 -16.91
C PRO A 313 17.58 -22.79 -17.04
N LEU A 314 18.36 -23.08 -15.98
CA LEU A 314 19.82 -22.95 -15.94
C LEU A 314 20.60 -24.03 -16.71
N SER A 315 19.96 -24.80 -17.60
CA SER A 315 20.65 -25.79 -18.44
C SER A 315 20.79 -25.39 -19.92
N GLN A 316 20.32 -24.22 -20.34
CA GLN A 316 20.78 -23.63 -21.59
C GLN A 316 22.02 -22.78 -21.32
N SER A 317 23.18 -23.42 -21.44
CA SER A 317 24.46 -22.73 -21.55
C SER A 317 24.37 -21.69 -22.68
N MET A 318 24.35 -20.41 -22.31
CA MET A 318 24.71 -19.31 -23.19
C MET A 318 26.18 -19.51 -23.58
N SER A 319 26.42 -20.22 -24.68
CA SER A 319 27.69 -20.17 -25.39
C SER A 319 27.78 -18.80 -26.06
N PHE A 320 28.48 -17.87 -25.40
CA PHE A 320 28.89 -16.63 -26.04
C PHE A 320 29.88 -16.96 -27.17
N PRO A 321 29.69 -16.45 -28.41
CA PRO A 321 30.74 -16.50 -29.41
C PRO A 321 31.79 -15.45 -29.05
N SER A 322 32.92 -15.89 -28.51
CA SER A 322 34.09 -15.05 -28.30
C SER A 322 34.68 -14.66 -29.66
N ASN A 323 34.43 -13.43 -30.09
CA ASN A 323 35.23 -12.77 -31.11
C ASN A 323 36.38 -12.06 -30.39
N ASP A 324 37.55 -12.68 -30.37
CA ASP A 324 38.81 -11.95 -30.21
C ASP A 324 39.79 -12.45 -31.27
N HIS A 325 40.15 -11.54 -32.17
CA HIS A 325 41.19 -11.72 -33.15
C HIS A 325 42.43 -10.92 -32.72
N LEU A 326 43.54 -11.67 -32.58
CA LEU A 326 44.97 -11.27 -32.60
C LEU A 326 45.50 -10.63 -31.30
N SER A 327 46.61 -11.08 -30.70
CA SER A 327 47.83 -11.68 -31.28
C SER A 327 48.65 -12.54 -30.30
N SER A 328 49.46 -13.40 -30.92
CA SER A 328 50.47 -14.36 -30.45
C SER A 328 51.34 -14.00 -29.23
N HIS A 329 51.61 -14.97 -28.35
CA HIS A 329 52.91 -15.68 -28.25
C HIS A 329 52.86 -16.85 -27.23
N SER A 330 53.74 -17.81 -27.45
CA SER A 330 53.74 -19.22 -27.01
C SER A 330 54.59 -19.53 -25.77
N LEU A 331 54.42 -20.78 -25.28
CA LEU A 331 55.25 -21.61 -24.36
C LEU A 331 54.98 -21.43 -22.85
N GLY A 332 54.81 -22.48 -22.03
CA GLY A 332 54.74 -23.93 -22.26
C GLY A 332 54.67 -24.70 -20.94
N SER A 333 54.31 -26.00 -21.01
CA SER A 333 54.63 -27.13 -20.10
C SER A 333 54.18 -27.02 -18.62
N GLY A 334 53.63 -28.00 -17.91
CA GLY A 334 53.31 -29.42 -18.04
C GLY A 334 52.79 -29.84 -16.64
N GLY A 335 51.77 -30.68 -16.49
CA GLY A 335 51.90 -32.14 -16.50
C GLY A 335 51.42 -32.74 -15.16
N HIS A 336 50.49 -33.71 -15.25
CA HIS A 336 50.27 -34.87 -14.35
C HIS A 336 49.86 -34.65 -12.87
N LEU A 337 49.13 -35.51 -12.15
CA LEU A 337 48.17 -36.62 -12.33
C LEU A 337 47.83 -37.05 -10.88
N LEU A 338 46.55 -37.37 -10.62
CA LEU A 338 45.97 -38.39 -9.72
C LEU A 338 46.92 -39.19 -8.79
N SER A 339 46.52 -39.42 -7.51
CA SER A 339 45.97 -40.71 -7.03
C SER A 339 45.87 -40.86 -5.48
N THR A 340 44.64 -41.13 -5.01
CA THR A 340 44.16 -42.17 -4.04
C THR A 340 44.79 -42.49 -2.66
N GLN A 341 43.84 -42.72 -1.72
CA GLN A 341 43.69 -43.81 -0.71
C GLN A 341 44.14 -43.61 0.76
N ALA A 342 43.11 -43.39 1.60
CA ALA A 342 42.56 -44.22 2.72
C ALA A 342 43.43 -44.97 3.76
N VAL A 343 42.80 -45.12 4.95
CA VAL A 343 42.95 -46.07 6.10
C VAL A 343 43.34 -45.34 7.40
N ASP A 344 42.85 -45.57 8.63
CA ASP A 344 41.67 -46.15 9.29
C ASP A 344 41.93 -46.04 10.84
N GLN A 345 40.94 -46.37 11.69
CA GLN A 345 40.96 -46.69 13.15
C GLN A 345 40.68 -45.54 14.15
N SER A 346 39.47 -45.46 14.76
CA SER A 346 38.88 -46.18 15.94
C SER A 346 39.18 -45.46 17.28
N ALA A 347 38.34 -45.37 18.33
CA ALA A 347 37.14 -46.09 18.75
C ALA A 347 36.27 -45.27 19.75
N ASP A 348 34.97 -45.59 19.77
CA ASP A 348 34.00 -45.70 20.89
C ASP A 348 33.97 -44.73 22.09
N SER A 349 32.78 -44.16 22.34
CA SER A 349 31.97 -44.45 23.53
C SER A 349 30.53 -43.89 23.43
N LEU A 350 29.56 -44.79 23.67
CA LEU A 350 28.11 -44.61 23.69
C LEU A 350 27.57 -44.11 25.05
N MET A 351 26.25 -43.86 25.07
CA MET A 351 25.30 -43.75 26.20
C MET A 351 24.93 -42.29 26.57
N THR A 352 23.68 -41.85 26.76
CA THR A 352 22.36 -42.49 26.90
C THR A 352 21.29 -41.37 26.89
N SER A 353 20.13 -41.61 26.30
CA SER A 353 18.89 -40.83 26.56
C SER A 353 18.18 -41.38 27.80
N PRO A 354 17.28 -40.58 28.41
CA PRO A 354 15.94 -41.11 28.65
C PRO A 354 14.81 -40.11 28.39
N SER A 355 13.69 -40.66 27.90
CA SER A 355 12.38 -40.02 27.77
C SER A 355 11.62 -40.05 29.11
N THR A 356 10.94 -38.97 29.52
CA THR A 356 9.63 -39.04 30.22
C THR A 356 8.86 -37.71 30.16
N THR A 357 7.54 -37.82 30.27
CA THR A 357 6.46 -36.92 29.87
C THR A 357 5.96 -35.94 30.97
N LEU A 358 5.32 -34.85 30.50
CA LEU A 358 4.20 -34.05 31.10
C LEU A 358 4.47 -33.05 32.26
N ARG A 359 4.49 -31.74 31.96
CA ARG A 359 3.34 -30.78 32.09
C ARG A 359 3.77 -29.29 32.02
N THR A 360 3.10 -28.56 31.10
CA THR A 360 2.64 -27.14 31.16
C THR A 360 3.57 -26.03 31.65
N SER A 361 3.98 -25.14 30.74
CA SER A 361 3.80 -23.68 30.88
C SER A 361 4.04 -23.01 29.52
N VAL A 362 3.19 -22.02 29.23
CA VAL A 362 3.14 -21.24 28.00
C VAL A 362 4.03 -20.02 28.17
N GLU A 363 5.10 -19.92 27.40
CA GLU A 363 5.75 -18.64 27.06
C GLU A 363 6.17 -18.72 25.59
N GLY A 364 5.62 -17.82 24.78
CA GLY A 364 5.92 -17.71 23.35
C GLY A 364 7.21 -16.92 23.16
N ASP A 365 8.24 -17.60 22.66
CA ASP A 365 9.49 -16.96 22.24
C ASP A 365 9.27 -16.21 20.91
N ILE A 366 9.35 -14.89 21.00
CA ILE A 366 9.44 -13.97 19.87
C ILE A 366 10.88 -14.01 19.37
N SER A 367 11.12 -14.61 18.19
CA SER A 367 12.38 -14.43 17.47
C SER A 367 12.58 -12.95 17.10
N PRO A 368 13.81 -12.39 17.24
CA PRO A 368 14.04 -10.97 17.07
C PRO A 368 13.98 -10.58 15.59
N SER A 369 13.04 -9.70 15.25
CA SER A 369 12.95 -9.08 13.92
C SER A 369 14.01 -7.97 13.75
N PRO A 370 14.48 -7.67 12.51
CA PRO A 370 15.59 -6.75 12.31
C PRO A 370 15.20 -5.28 12.56
N SER A 371 16.20 -4.48 12.93
CA SER A 371 16.08 -3.05 13.26
C SER A 371 15.90 -2.17 12.02
N VAL A 372 15.46 -0.91 12.22
CA VAL A 372 15.28 0.14 11.19
C VAL A 372 16.49 0.30 10.24
N THR A 373 17.68 -0.11 10.67
CA THR A 373 18.91 -0.13 9.87
C THR A 373 18.84 -1.12 8.70
N SER A 374 18.09 -2.23 8.81
CA SER A 374 17.94 -3.19 7.70
C SER A 374 17.13 -2.61 6.55
N LEU A 375 16.09 -1.83 6.86
CA LEU A 375 15.25 -1.15 5.86
C LEU A 375 16.03 -0.08 5.08
N GLN A 376 17.01 0.58 5.70
CA GLN A 376 17.90 1.53 5.03
C GLN A 376 18.82 0.86 4.01
N LEU A 377 19.30 -0.34 4.34
CA LEU A 377 20.17 -1.12 3.45
C LEU A 377 19.39 -1.67 2.25
N GLU A 378 18.15 -2.11 2.47
CA GLU A 378 17.23 -2.58 1.44
C GLU A 378 16.93 -1.48 0.40
N VAL A 379 16.57 -0.28 0.88
CA VAL A 379 16.30 0.89 0.02
C VAL A 379 17.56 1.32 -0.74
N ALA A 380 18.73 1.30 -0.10
CA ALA A 380 20.00 1.61 -0.76
C ALA A 380 20.34 0.59 -1.87
N ASN A 381 20.04 -0.69 -1.66
CA ASN A 381 20.29 -1.76 -2.63
C ASN A 381 19.36 -1.66 -3.85
N VAL A 382 18.07 -1.36 -3.65
CA VAL A 382 17.12 -1.11 -4.74
C VAL A 382 17.57 0.12 -5.56
N MET A 383 18.03 1.17 -4.89
CA MET A 383 18.55 2.38 -5.55
C MET A 383 19.87 2.14 -6.30
N ALA A 384 20.71 1.21 -5.83
CA ALA A 384 21.95 0.83 -6.51
C ALA A 384 21.68 -0.04 -7.76
N LEU A 385 20.62 -0.84 -7.76
CA LEU A 385 20.15 -1.58 -8.94
C LEU A 385 19.63 -0.62 -10.03
N ALA A 386 18.78 0.34 -9.64
CA ALA A 386 18.25 1.34 -10.58
C ALA A 386 19.33 2.19 -11.27
N ARG A 387 20.47 2.43 -10.60
CA ARG A 387 21.63 3.12 -11.20
C ARG A 387 22.38 2.29 -12.25
N ARG A 388 22.29 0.97 -12.22
CA ARG A 388 22.98 0.11 -13.21
C ARG A 388 22.25 0.08 -14.54
N ASP A 389 20.92 0.19 -14.53
CA ASP A 389 20.11 0.20 -15.75
C ASP A 389 20.01 1.60 -16.39
N SER A 390 20.10 2.68 -15.59
CA SER A 390 20.07 4.06 -16.10
C SER A 390 21.30 4.44 -16.93
N VAL A 391 22.45 3.79 -16.72
CA VAL A 391 23.70 4.06 -17.48
C VAL A 391 23.60 3.55 -18.94
N GLN A 392 22.61 2.72 -19.27
CA GLN A 392 22.39 2.28 -20.66
C GLN A 392 21.44 3.20 -21.46
N LEU A 393 20.66 4.07 -20.81
CA LEU A 393 19.68 4.95 -21.48
C LEU A 393 20.13 6.41 -21.69
N GLU A 394 21.27 6.85 -21.14
CA GLU A 394 21.74 8.25 -21.29
C GLU A 394 22.16 8.66 -22.71
N ASN A 395 22.15 7.75 -23.70
CA ASN A 395 22.57 8.04 -25.07
C ASN A 395 21.45 8.47 -26.05
N ALA A 396 20.24 8.77 -25.58
CA ALA A 396 19.22 9.33 -26.47
C ALA A 396 18.38 10.44 -25.82
N SER A 397 18.46 11.63 -26.42
CA SER A 397 17.48 12.75 -26.41
C SER A 397 17.88 14.01 -25.64
N THR A 398 18.84 14.77 -26.17
CA THR A 398 18.99 16.21 -25.86
C THR A 398 18.34 17.03 -26.96
N ILE A 399 17.19 17.66 -26.73
CA ILE A 399 16.68 18.74 -27.60
C ILE A 399 16.24 19.93 -26.74
N SER A 400 17.04 21.00 -26.85
CA SER A 400 16.80 22.32 -26.28
C SER A 400 15.79 23.09 -27.15
N LEU A 401 14.75 23.68 -26.53
CA LEU A 401 13.82 24.58 -27.21
C LEU A 401 14.33 26.02 -27.13
N LYS A 402 14.86 26.53 -28.24
CA LYS A 402 14.89 27.97 -28.54
C LYS A 402 13.67 28.32 -29.38
N SER A 403 12.95 29.34 -28.94
CA SER A 403 11.79 29.94 -29.58
C SER A 403 12.12 30.57 -30.94
N HIS A 404 11.35 30.26 -31.98
CA HIS A 404 11.15 31.18 -33.10
C HIS A 404 9.69 31.22 -33.53
N ALA A 405 9.19 32.46 -33.59
CA ALA A 405 7.89 32.84 -34.11
C ALA A 405 7.84 32.61 -35.63
N GLY A 406 6.73 32.09 -36.12
CA GLY A 406 6.44 31.96 -37.54
C GLY A 406 4.94 31.97 -37.75
N SER A 407 4.44 33.09 -38.28
CA SER A 407 3.07 33.27 -38.77
C SER A 407 2.75 32.30 -39.91
N TYR A 408 1.58 31.67 -39.87
CA TYR A 408 0.86 31.26 -41.06
C TYR A 408 -0.65 31.35 -40.81
N SER A 409 -1.28 32.15 -41.68
CA SER A 409 -2.71 32.38 -41.78
C SER A 409 -3.31 31.44 -42.83
N SER A 410 -4.46 30.85 -42.53
CA SER A 410 -5.58 30.51 -43.42
C SER A 410 -6.51 29.56 -42.63
N GLY A 411 -7.83 29.59 -42.69
CA GLY A 411 -8.84 30.39 -43.36
C GLY A 411 -10.18 30.02 -42.70
N GLY A 412 -11.11 30.97 -42.62
CA GLY A 412 -12.27 30.89 -41.72
C GLY A 412 -13.49 30.14 -42.24
N SER A 413 -14.39 29.84 -41.28
CA SER A 413 -15.86 29.84 -41.31
C SER A 413 -16.31 29.34 -39.92
N GLY A 414 -17.24 29.90 -39.15
CA GLY A 414 -18.22 30.96 -39.33
C GLY A 414 -19.49 30.57 -38.54
N SER A 415 -19.74 31.24 -37.40
CA SER A 415 -21.02 31.29 -36.62
C SER A 415 -21.43 30.01 -35.85
N SER A 416 -22.02 30.00 -34.65
CA SER A 416 -22.88 30.99 -33.97
C SER A 416 -22.93 30.74 -32.43
N LYS A 417 -23.29 31.77 -31.67
CA LYS A 417 -23.51 31.76 -30.21
C LYS A 417 -24.92 31.28 -29.87
N THR A 418 -25.07 30.36 -28.90
CA THR A 418 -26.22 30.34 -27.97
C THR A 418 -25.82 29.67 -26.65
N GLY A 419 -26.02 30.35 -25.52
CA GLY A 419 -25.79 29.79 -24.19
C GLY A 419 -26.91 28.85 -23.75
N LYS A 420 -26.55 27.82 -22.97
CA LYS A 420 -27.45 27.03 -22.10
C LYS A 420 -26.67 26.53 -20.89
N ARG A 421 -27.34 26.62 -19.72
CA ARG A 421 -26.91 26.15 -18.38
C ARG A 421 -26.43 24.69 -18.41
N PRO A 422 -25.49 24.28 -17.53
CA PRO A 422 -25.06 22.90 -17.47
C PRO A 422 -26.14 22.04 -16.80
N SER A 423 -26.62 21.04 -17.52
CA SER A 423 -27.46 19.96 -17.01
C SER A 423 -26.57 18.83 -16.53
N VAL A 424 -26.80 18.39 -15.31
CA VAL A 424 -26.25 17.17 -14.69
C VAL A 424 -26.82 15.94 -15.41
N MET A 425 -25.96 15.01 -15.84
CA MET A 425 -26.24 13.57 -16.03
C MET A 425 -24.87 12.85 -16.16
N LEU A 426 -24.47 11.98 -15.22
CA LEU A 426 -24.91 10.62 -14.87
C LEU A 426 -24.20 9.54 -15.74
N LEU A 427 -23.39 8.72 -15.05
CA LEU A 427 -22.74 7.45 -15.44
C LEU A 427 -22.17 7.35 -16.87
N GLN A 428 -20.87 7.61 -17.00
CA GLN A 428 -20.06 7.08 -18.10
C GLN A 428 -19.35 5.80 -17.65
N SER A 429 -19.29 4.82 -18.54
CA SER A 429 -18.62 3.53 -18.37
C SER A 429 -17.12 3.67 -18.10
N PRO A 430 -16.47 2.70 -17.41
CA PRO A 430 -15.06 2.78 -17.01
C PRO A 430 -14.03 2.84 -18.16
N ASP A 431 -14.44 2.56 -19.39
CA ASP A 431 -13.54 2.35 -20.53
C ASP A 431 -13.25 3.59 -21.38
N GLU A 432 -13.80 4.77 -21.03
CA GLU A 432 -13.45 6.03 -21.69
C GLU A 432 -12.63 6.94 -20.76
N SER A 433 -11.40 6.53 -20.44
CA SER A 433 -10.49 7.41 -19.71
C SER A 433 -10.06 8.59 -20.60
N SER A 434 -10.81 9.69 -20.49
CA SER A 434 -10.57 10.91 -21.24
C SER A 434 -9.20 11.48 -20.87
N SER A 435 -8.30 11.61 -21.85
CA SER A 435 -7.03 12.33 -21.66
C SER A 435 -7.29 13.84 -21.63
N MET A 436 -6.61 14.55 -20.74
CA MET A 436 -6.62 16.02 -20.71
C MET A 436 -5.22 16.51 -21.09
N GLY A 437 -5.14 17.48 -22.00
CA GLY A 437 -3.86 18.06 -22.47
C GLY A 437 -3.37 17.60 -23.85
N GLY A 438 -4.11 16.74 -24.55
CA GLY A 438 -3.82 16.28 -25.93
C GLY A 438 -2.75 15.18 -26.04
N GLU A 439 -2.56 14.61 -27.23
CA GLU A 439 -1.68 13.44 -27.47
C GLU A 439 -0.20 13.68 -27.10
N LYS A 440 0.30 14.92 -27.25
CA LYS A 440 1.71 15.27 -26.92
C LYS A 440 1.98 15.37 -25.42
N ALA A 441 0.94 15.57 -24.59
CA ALA A 441 1.05 15.59 -23.14
C ALA A 441 1.17 14.16 -22.56
N ALA A 442 0.44 13.21 -23.15
CA ALA A 442 0.50 11.80 -22.76
C ALA A 442 1.90 11.18 -22.99
N ALA A 443 2.62 11.64 -24.02
CA ALA A 443 3.98 11.18 -24.31
C ALA A 443 5.06 11.69 -23.32
N MET A 444 4.77 12.71 -22.50
CA MET A 444 5.73 13.22 -21.50
C MET A 444 5.72 12.41 -20.20
N ILE A 445 4.63 11.70 -19.92
CA ILE A 445 4.49 10.85 -18.75
C ILE A 445 4.80 9.43 -19.21
N PRO A 446 5.74 8.71 -18.57
CA PRO A 446 6.14 7.37 -18.99
C PRO A 446 5.07 6.33 -18.61
N VAL A 447 3.85 6.47 -19.14
CA VAL A 447 2.71 5.57 -18.90
C VAL A 447 3.06 4.17 -19.38
N ASP A 448 3.73 4.07 -20.52
CA ASP A 448 4.20 2.79 -21.04
C ASP A 448 5.20 2.14 -20.08
N SER A 449 6.09 2.88 -19.41
CA SER A 449 7.01 2.31 -18.41
C SER A 449 6.29 1.94 -17.09
N LEU A 450 5.23 2.66 -16.74
CA LEU A 450 4.35 2.31 -15.60
C LEU A 450 3.55 1.03 -15.89
N GLN A 451 3.13 0.83 -17.14
CA GLN A 451 2.31 -0.32 -17.56
C GLN A 451 3.12 -1.51 -18.07
N ALA A 452 4.34 -1.31 -18.57
CA ALA A 452 5.26 -2.36 -19.04
C ALA A 452 5.94 -3.12 -17.88
N GLN A 453 5.41 -3.01 -16.67
CA GLN A 453 5.87 -3.82 -15.54
C GLN A 453 5.50 -5.28 -15.81
N GLU A 454 6.45 -6.20 -15.57
CA GLU A 454 6.26 -7.63 -15.79
C GLU A 454 5.06 -8.17 -15.00
N GLU A 455 4.54 -9.33 -15.39
CA GLU A 455 3.48 -10.09 -14.67
C GLU A 455 3.77 -10.17 -13.16
N HIS A 456 5.05 -10.27 -12.80
CA HIS A 456 5.59 -10.31 -11.45
C HIS A 456 5.21 -9.09 -10.59
N SER A 457 5.04 -7.92 -11.20
CA SER A 457 4.61 -6.70 -10.50
C SER A 457 3.15 -6.76 -10.05
N GLN A 458 2.30 -7.49 -10.78
CA GLN A 458 0.86 -7.57 -10.51
C GLN A 458 0.56 -8.18 -9.14
N TYR A 459 1.38 -9.13 -8.70
CA TYR A 459 1.32 -9.71 -7.35
C TYR A 459 1.61 -8.68 -6.25
N MET A 460 2.52 -7.74 -6.50
CA MET A 460 2.81 -6.63 -5.57
C MET A 460 1.66 -5.62 -5.54
N HIS A 461 1.04 -5.34 -6.69
CA HIS A 461 -0.17 -4.51 -6.76
C HIS A 461 -1.35 -5.14 -6.01
N LEU A 462 -1.56 -6.45 -6.15
CA LEU A 462 -2.57 -7.18 -5.39
C LEU A 462 -2.26 -7.17 -3.89
N TYR A 463 -1.01 -7.45 -3.49
CA TYR A 463 -0.58 -7.39 -2.09
C TYR A 463 -0.90 -6.03 -1.49
N ARG A 464 -0.53 -4.95 -2.19
CA ARG A 464 -0.85 -3.59 -1.78
C ARG A 464 -2.36 -3.46 -1.55
N SER A 465 -3.20 -3.76 -2.55
CA SER A 465 -4.65 -3.56 -2.43
C SER A 465 -5.27 -4.37 -1.29
N VAL A 466 -4.80 -5.59 -1.04
CA VAL A 466 -5.22 -6.38 0.12
C VAL A 466 -4.79 -5.71 1.44
N MET A 467 -3.55 -5.22 1.53
CA MET A 467 -3.06 -4.52 2.72
C MET A 467 -3.80 -3.21 2.99
N TRP A 468 -4.30 -2.54 1.96
CA TRP A 468 -5.19 -1.39 2.11
C TRP A 468 -6.54 -1.77 2.73
N VAL A 469 -7.16 -2.87 2.28
CA VAL A 469 -8.37 -3.40 2.92
C VAL A 469 -8.10 -3.73 4.40
N MET A 470 -6.93 -4.32 4.71
CA MET A 470 -6.55 -4.63 6.09
C MET A 470 -6.35 -3.38 6.95
N SER A 471 -5.81 -2.29 6.39
CA SER A 471 -5.59 -1.06 7.15
C SER A 471 -6.89 -0.35 7.52
N VAL A 472 -7.98 -0.54 6.77
CA VAL A 472 -9.30 0.03 7.07
C VAL A 472 -10.20 -0.89 7.90
N LYS A 473 -9.68 -2.03 8.40
CA LYS A 473 -10.43 -3.04 9.15
C LYS A 473 -11.27 -2.47 10.29
N GLU A 474 -10.71 -1.59 11.11
CA GLU A 474 -11.45 -1.01 12.25
C GLU A 474 -12.51 -0.01 11.80
N ALA A 475 -12.34 0.64 10.65
CA ALA A 475 -13.38 1.47 10.05
C ALA A 475 -14.55 0.61 9.54
N MET A 476 -14.27 -0.55 8.94
CA MET A 476 -15.30 -1.53 8.55
C MET A 476 -16.03 -2.10 9.76
N TRP A 477 -15.31 -2.34 10.87
CA TRP A 477 -15.91 -2.74 12.14
C TRP A 477 -16.89 -1.67 12.67
N ASP A 478 -16.52 -0.39 12.60
CA ASP A 478 -17.42 0.70 13.00
C ASP A 478 -18.73 0.68 12.18
N GLU A 479 -18.65 0.44 10.86
CA GLU A 479 -19.84 0.32 10.00
C GLU A 479 -20.70 -0.92 10.34
N LEU A 480 -20.06 -2.06 10.63
CA LEU A 480 -20.76 -3.27 11.05
C LEU A 480 -21.45 -3.06 12.40
N LEU A 481 -20.78 -2.43 13.35
CA LEU A 481 -21.31 -2.17 14.68
C LEU A 481 -22.58 -1.32 14.62
N VAL A 482 -22.66 -0.35 13.69
CA VAL A 482 -23.88 0.41 13.43
C VAL A 482 -25.01 -0.51 12.96
N ARG A 483 -24.76 -1.40 11.99
CA ARG A 483 -25.75 -2.38 11.49
C ARG A 483 -26.21 -3.33 12.60
N VAL A 484 -25.30 -3.79 13.46
CA VAL A 484 -25.59 -4.67 14.62
C VAL A 484 -26.48 -3.96 15.63
N ASN A 485 -26.15 -2.72 16.00
CA ASN A 485 -26.94 -1.92 16.94
C ASN A 485 -28.35 -1.62 16.43
N GLN A 486 -28.53 -1.53 15.12
CA GLN A 486 -29.84 -1.34 14.47
C GLN A 486 -30.59 -2.66 14.24
N LYS A 487 -29.99 -3.81 14.55
CA LYS A 487 -30.51 -5.14 14.23
C LYS A 487 -30.87 -5.29 12.74
N ASP A 488 -29.96 -4.85 11.87
CA ASP A 488 -30.17 -4.86 10.43
C ASP A 488 -30.42 -6.30 9.92
N PRO A 489 -31.60 -6.59 9.33
CA PRO A 489 -31.93 -7.93 8.86
C PRO A 489 -31.02 -8.43 7.73
N ARG A 490 -30.29 -7.54 7.03
CA ARG A 490 -29.32 -7.92 5.99
C ARG A 490 -28.21 -8.80 6.56
N LEU A 491 -27.84 -8.65 7.84
CA LEU A 491 -26.82 -9.48 8.47
C LEU A 491 -27.20 -10.96 8.54
N ARG A 492 -28.50 -11.29 8.53
CA ARG A 492 -28.96 -12.69 8.48
C ARG A 492 -28.47 -13.42 7.22
N ARG A 493 -28.27 -12.70 6.11
CA ARG A 493 -27.69 -13.24 4.87
C ARG A 493 -26.24 -13.71 5.05
N TYR A 494 -25.51 -13.14 6.01
CA TYR A 494 -24.13 -13.56 6.35
C TYR A 494 -24.09 -14.48 7.57
N GLY A 495 -25.24 -15.03 7.99
CA GLY A 495 -25.32 -16.01 9.08
C GLY A 495 -25.45 -15.40 10.48
N TRP A 496 -25.91 -14.16 10.64
CA TRP A 496 -26.32 -13.64 11.94
C TRP A 496 -27.64 -14.27 12.40
N THR A 497 -27.64 -14.77 13.63
CA THR A 497 -28.82 -15.21 14.38
C THR A 497 -29.20 -14.15 15.42
N ASP A 498 -30.35 -14.33 16.09
CA ASP A 498 -30.83 -13.35 17.07
C ASP A 498 -29.88 -13.20 18.29
N GLU A 499 -29.06 -14.21 18.58
CA GLU A 499 -28.05 -14.18 19.65
C GLU A 499 -26.80 -13.38 19.27
N ASP A 500 -26.54 -13.23 17.96
CA ASP A 500 -25.32 -12.60 17.45
C ASP A 500 -25.37 -11.07 17.45
N TYR A 501 -26.54 -10.46 17.65
CA TYR A 501 -26.74 -9.00 17.71
C TYR A 501 -26.24 -8.40 19.04
N ASN A 502 -25.02 -8.72 19.39
CA ASN A 502 -24.25 -8.09 20.45
C ASN A 502 -22.82 -7.85 19.96
N GLU A 503 -22.14 -6.89 20.56
CA GLU A 503 -20.82 -6.44 20.13
C GLU A 503 -19.78 -7.57 20.15
N GLN A 504 -19.75 -8.39 21.20
CA GLN A 504 -18.75 -9.44 21.37
C GLN A 504 -18.89 -10.57 20.33
N ALA A 505 -20.11 -11.09 20.13
CA ALA A 505 -20.36 -12.15 19.16
C ALA A 505 -20.16 -11.65 17.72
N SER A 506 -20.64 -10.44 17.42
CA SER A 506 -20.44 -9.81 16.11
C SER A 506 -18.97 -9.56 15.82
N ARG A 507 -18.18 -9.17 16.84
CA ARG A 507 -16.73 -8.96 16.69
C ARG A 507 -16.01 -10.24 16.34
N ALA A 508 -16.31 -11.33 17.05
CA ALA A 508 -15.72 -12.64 16.78
C ALA A 508 -16.01 -13.10 15.33
N LYS A 509 -17.25 -12.91 14.84
CA LYS A 509 -17.61 -13.21 13.45
C LYS A 509 -16.89 -12.32 12.45
N PHE A 510 -16.75 -11.04 12.75
CA PHE A 510 -16.05 -10.09 11.91
C PHE A 510 -14.56 -10.41 11.79
N ASP A 511 -13.88 -10.61 12.92
CA ASP A 511 -12.46 -10.97 12.94
C ASP A 511 -12.24 -12.30 12.19
N PHE A 512 -13.11 -13.30 12.39
CA PHE A 512 -13.06 -14.54 11.61
C PHE A 512 -13.21 -14.31 10.10
N ALA A 513 -14.15 -13.45 9.67
CA ALA A 513 -14.31 -13.13 8.25
C ALA A 513 -13.07 -12.44 7.67
N VAL A 514 -12.44 -11.54 8.44
CA VAL A 514 -11.19 -10.86 8.03
C VAL A 514 -10.02 -11.84 7.95
N GLU A 515 -9.85 -12.71 8.94
CA GLU A 515 -8.82 -13.75 8.94
C GLU A 515 -9.00 -14.70 7.75
N LEU A 516 -10.24 -15.06 7.44
CA LEU A 516 -10.59 -15.89 6.30
C LEU A 516 -10.21 -15.22 4.98
N TYR A 517 -10.58 -13.94 4.81
CA TYR A 517 -10.20 -13.15 3.64
C TYR A 517 -8.67 -13.05 3.49
N GLN A 518 -7.96 -12.78 4.58
CA GLN A 518 -6.51 -12.70 4.57
C GLN A 518 -5.87 -14.05 4.19
N SER A 519 -6.41 -15.15 4.73
CA SER A 519 -5.96 -16.51 4.41
C SER A 519 -6.17 -16.84 2.94
N ASP A 520 -7.37 -16.58 2.40
CA ASP A 520 -7.68 -16.87 1.00
C ASP A 520 -6.85 -16.00 0.06
N MET A 521 -6.64 -14.71 0.39
CA MET A 521 -5.80 -13.80 -0.40
C MET A 521 -4.33 -14.18 -0.39
N ARG A 522 -3.82 -14.80 0.69
CA ARG A 522 -2.39 -15.15 0.80
C ARG A 522 -1.94 -16.09 -0.31
N GLY A 523 -2.77 -17.06 -0.67
CA GLY A 523 -2.48 -17.97 -1.77
C GLY A 523 -2.50 -17.26 -3.13
N ARG A 524 -3.38 -16.27 -3.32
CA ARG A 524 -3.45 -15.48 -4.56
C ARG A 524 -2.29 -14.49 -4.72
N ILE A 525 -1.88 -13.83 -3.63
CA ILE A 525 -0.79 -12.84 -3.62
C ILE A 525 0.56 -13.46 -3.99
N SER A 526 0.86 -14.67 -3.51
CA SER A 526 2.03 -15.47 -3.93
C SER A 526 3.37 -14.72 -4.11
N LEU A 527 3.72 -13.80 -3.20
CA LEU A 527 4.96 -13.00 -3.28
C LEU A 527 6.25 -13.84 -3.38
N TRP A 528 6.23 -15.07 -2.87
CA TRP A 528 7.35 -16.01 -2.99
C TRP A 528 7.69 -16.32 -4.45
N ASN A 529 6.69 -16.35 -5.35
CA ASN A 529 6.90 -16.66 -6.76
C ASN A 529 7.73 -15.55 -7.40
N CYS A 530 7.34 -14.29 -7.15
CA CYS A 530 8.09 -13.13 -7.56
C CYS A 530 9.51 -13.12 -6.99
N ALA A 531 9.68 -13.46 -5.71
CA ALA A 531 11.00 -13.50 -5.07
C ALA A 531 11.93 -14.53 -5.74
N VAL A 532 11.44 -15.76 -5.95
CA VAL A 532 12.22 -16.84 -6.57
C VAL A 532 12.60 -16.53 -8.02
N GLN A 533 11.68 -15.95 -8.78
CA GLN A 533 11.95 -15.53 -10.16
C GLN A 533 13.01 -14.41 -10.22
N ASN A 534 13.14 -13.63 -9.15
CA ASN A 534 14.19 -12.61 -8.98
C ASN A 534 15.46 -13.17 -8.30
N GLY A 535 15.63 -14.49 -8.20
CA GLY A 535 16.84 -15.13 -7.71
C GLY A 535 16.95 -15.24 -6.18
N TRP A 536 15.86 -14.97 -5.44
CA TRP A 536 15.82 -15.21 -3.99
C TRP A 536 15.51 -16.67 -3.68
N ASP A 537 16.10 -17.17 -2.61
CA ASP A 537 15.76 -18.50 -2.13
C ASP A 537 14.31 -18.55 -1.62
N MET A 538 13.69 -19.72 -1.78
CA MET A 538 12.37 -19.96 -1.22
C MET A 538 12.38 -19.72 0.29
N PRO A 539 11.39 -18.99 0.84
CA PRO A 539 11.29 -18.83 2.28
C PRO A 539 11.31 -20.20 2.96
N PRO A 540 12.06 -20.37 4.06
CA PRO A 540 12.12 -21.65 4.76
C PRO A 540 10.71 -22.03 5.22
N ARG A 541 10.31 -23.26 4.89
CA ARG A 541 9.03 -23.86 5.28
C ARG A 541 9.32 -25.20 5.96
N ASP A 542 8.66 -25.44 7.08
CA ASP A 542 8.75 -26.73 7.78
C ASP A 542 8.35 -27.87 6.85
N ALA A 543 9.01 -29.02 7.00
CA ALA A 543 8.71 -30.19 6.19
C ALA A 543 7.29 -30.68 6.50
N PRO A 544 6.34 -30.60 5.53
CA PRO A 544 4.98 -31.06 5.75
C PRO A 544 4.95 -32.58 5.91
N SER A 545 4.00 -33.06 6.70
CA SER A 545 3.68 -34.48 6.80
C SER A 545 3.19 -35.03 5.45
N LYS A 546 3.30 -36.35 5.24
CA LYS A 546 2.79 -36.99 4.01
C LYS A 546 1.31 -36.72 3.76
N ALA A 547 0.52 -36.56 4.83
CA ALA A 547 -0.90 -36.22 4.73
C ALA A 547 -1.10 -34.78 4.22
N GLU A 548 -0.39 -33.81 4.81
CA GLU A 548 -0.43 -32.42 4.37
C GLU A 548 0.05 -32.25 2.92
N VAL A 549 1.11 -32.97 2.53
CA VAL A 549 1.59 -33.02 1.13
C VAL A 549 0.47 -33.49 0.19
N PHE A 550 -0.20 -34.58 0.55
CA PHE A 550 -1.26 -35.16 -0.27
C PHE A 550 -2.47 -34.21 -0.38
N GLU A 551 -2.88 -33.60 0.74
CA GLU A 551 -3.98 -32.63 0.78
C GLU A 551 -3.66 -31.38 -0.05
N GLU A 552 -2.44 -30.83 0.06
CA GLU A 552 -2.01 -29.68 -0.72
C GLU A 552 -1.96 -30.00 -2.22
N MET A 553 -1.49 -31.19 -2.60
CA MET A 553 -1.50 -31.66 -3.99
C MET A 553 -2.91 -31.85 -4.55
N GLN A 554 -3.82 -32.40 -3.74
CA GLN A 554 -5.21 -32.61 -4.14
C GLN A 554 -5.92 -31.27 -4.34
N LEU A 555 -5.81 -30.37 -3.37
CA LEU A 555 -6.34 -29.01 -3.45
C LEU A 555 -5.79 -28.27 -4.69
N ARG A 556 -4.49 -28.40 -4.94
CA ARG A 556 -3.85 -27.85 -6.14
C ARG A 556 -4.49 -28.34 -7.42
N ARG A 557 -4.74 -29.65 -7.52
CA ARG A 557 -5.37 -30.26 -8.71
C ARG A 557 -6.78 -29.71 -8.91
N GLU A 558 -7.56 -29.63 -7.84
CA GLU A 558 -8.95 -29.15 -7.89
C GLU A 558 -9.04 -27.69 -8.28
N ILE A 559 -8.17 -26.82 -7.75
CA ILE A 559 -8.12 -25.40 -8.14
C ILE A 559 -7.76 -25.27 -9.63
N MET A 560 -6.76 -26.01 -10.12
CA MET A 560 -6.38 -25.96 -11.54
C MET A 560 -7.51 -26.48 -12.46
N GLU A 561 -8.21 -27.53 -12.04
CA GLU A 561 -9.35 -28.06 -12.78
C GLU A 561 -10.52 -27.07 -12.80
N ALA A 562 -10.84 -26.47 -11.65
CA ALA A 562 -11.88 -25.46 -11.52
C ALA A 562 -11.57 -24.22 -12.36
N GLN A 563 -10.32 -23.75 -12.36
CA GLN A 563 -9.88 -22.65 -13.20
C GLN A 563 -10.08 -22.96 -14.69
N ARG A 564 -9.67 -24.16 -15.14
CA ARG A 564 -9.81 -24.58 -16.53
C ARG A 564 -11.28 -24.68 -16.97
N LEU A 565 -12.18 -25.05 -16.06
CA LEU A 565 -13.62 -25.12 -16.32
C LEU A 565 -14.29 -23.74 -16.32
N ALA A 566 -13.74 -22.80 -15.55
CA ALA A 566 -14.27 -21.44 -15.40
C ALA A 566 -13.68 -20.43 -16.39
N ASP A 567 -12.61 -20.78 -17.12
CA ASP A 567 -11.98 -19.89 -18.09
C ASP A 567 -12.94 -19.56 -19.26
N THR A 568 -13.62 -18.43 -19.14
CA THR A 568 -14.53 -17.87 -20.13
C THR A 568 -13.81 -16.95 -21.13
N GLY A 569 -12.50 -16.70 -20.95
CA GLY A 569 -11.74 -15.71 -21.69
C GLY A 569 -11.96 -14.25 -21.23
N GLU A 570 -12.75 -14.02 -20.17
CA GLU A 570 -12.91 -12.70 -19.56
C GLU A 570 -11.77 -12.42 -18.57
N SER A 571 -11.17 -11.23 -18.65
CA SER A 571 -10.10 -10.83 -17.74
C SER A 571 -10.67 -10.43 -16.37
N GLU A 572 -10.01 -10.86 -15.29
CA GLU A 572 -10.37 -10.46 -13.93
C GLU A 572 -10.30 -8.93 -13.77
N PRO A 573 -11.15 -8.33 -12.94
CA PRO A 573 -11.14 -6.89 -12.71
C PRO A 573 -9.79 -6.42 -12.16
N PRO A 574 -9.42 -5.15 -12.40
CA PRO A 574 -8.19 -4.60 -11.91
C PRO A 574 -8.16 -4.54 -10.38
N CYS A 575 -7.01 -4.91 -9.81
CA CYS A 575 -6.77 -4.86 -8.37
C CYS A 575 -6.30 -3.46 -7.93
N ARG A 576 -5.77 -2.64 -8.84
CA ARG A 576 -5.31 -1.27 -8.55
C ARG A 576 -5.57 -0.36 -9.75
N ARG A 577 -5.98 0.89 -9.48
CA ARG A 577 -6.11 1.96 -10.48
C ARG A 577 -5.56 3.25 -9.92
N PHE A 578 -4.75 3.96 -10.69
CA PHE A 578 -4.37 5.33 -10.34
C PHE A 578 -4.49 6.28 -11.52
N ARG A 579 -4.52 7.57 -11.19
CA ARG A 579 -4.49 8.65 -12.16
C ARG A 579 -3.46 9.70 -11.77
N ILE A 580 -2.77 10.19 -12.80
CA ILE A 580 -1.81 11.27 -12.71
C ILE A 580 -2.49 12.56 -13.20
N LEU A 581 -2.27 13.64 -12.46
CA LEU A 581 -2.79 14.98 -12.76
C LEU A 581 -1.65 15.97 -12.55
N ILE A 582 -1.29 16.70 -13.60
CA ILE A 582 -0.27 17.76 -13.56
C ILE A 582 -0.93 19.04 -14.01
N GLY A 583 -0.72 20.14 -13.30
CA GLY A 583 -1.32 21.43 -13.63
C GLY A 583 -0.42 22.59 -13.24
N HIS A 584 -0.74 23.78 -13.74
CA HIS A 584 -0.04 25.02 -13.44
C HIS A 584 -0.98 26.05 -12.82
N LYS A 585 -0.46 26.89 -11.92
CA LYS A 585 -1.15 28.14 -11.55
C LYS A 585 -0.95 29.18 -12.66
N GLU A 586 -2.02 29.89 -13.02
CA GLU A 586 -2.00 31.02 -13.96
C GLU A 586 -0.89 32.03 -13.58
N THR A 587 -0.18 32.55 -14.59
CA THR A 587 0.97 33.44 -14.45
C THR A 587 0.61 34.89 -14.19
#